data_AF-A0A7V8NXU5-F1
#
_entry.id   AF-A0A7V8NXU5-F1
#
_cell.length_a   1.000
_cell.length_b   1.000
_cell.length_c   1.000
_cell.angle_alpha   90.00
_cell.angle_beta   90.00
_cell.angle_gamma   90.00
#
_symmetry.space_group_name_H-M   'P 1'
#
loop_
_entity.id
_entity.type
_entity.pdbx_description
1 polymer ?
#
loop_
_entity_poly.entity_id
_entity_poly.type
_entity_poly.pdbx_seq_one_letter_code
_entity_poly.pdbx_strand_id
1 'polypeptide(L)'
;MNKPPAFQFYAKDWRSSRTVQLMSMEDRGVYIDLLCAAWNSDEPGTLVLPVAGFNPRTVRSFLLRWPKTFLYSGCESDPNLTPTEAERRLKSNRKHAELGLKFTNPKLHQQWVETLQYSQQKSLAGKLGNEARWGKPSQMRSQEDRSSPASASASAYTQDHMIRESVKGKRHSLSRAPAVQFDLDPDMIAHAVNAGIRDVPEQWQCFVDYNASHGKVIADPAAAWRIWIARAVQYKRTNGDPGPSLQESIEQFEKETGLDVYTGRPKPAKPH
;
A
#
# COMPACT_ATOMS: atom_id res chain seq x y z
N MET A 1 12.66 -12.15 -18.09
CA MET A 1 12.72 -10.71 -18.42
C MET A 1 12.01 -9.94 -17.33
N ASN A 2 12.75 -9.32 -16.40
CA ASN A 2 12.17 -8.49 -15.35
C ASN A 2 11.92 -7.08 -15.91
N LYS A 3 10.91 -6.95 -16.77
CA LYS A 3 10.48 -5.62 -17.21
C LYS A 3 9.92 -4.88 -15.98
N PRO A 4 10.28 -3.60 -15.76
CA PRO A 4 9.71 -2.84 -14.67
C PRO A 4 8.18 -2.81 -14.82
N PRO A 5 7.42 -2.72 -13.71
CA PRO A 5 5.98 -2.58 -13.78
C PRO A 5 5.59 -1.34 -14.60
N ALA A 6 4.36 -1.30 -15.10
CA ALA A 6 3.85 -0.13 -15.79
C ALA A 6 3.82 1.08 -14.84
N PHE A 7 4.30 2.22 -15.32
CA PHE A 7 4.13 3.52 -14.67
C PHE A 7 2.64 3.89 -14.65
N GLN A 8 2.02 3.94 -13.46
CA GLN A 8 0.61 4.34 -13.38
C GLN A 8 0.51 5.87 -13.44
N PHE A 9 -0.16 6.37 -14.48
CA PHE A 9 -0.38 7.80 -14.69
C PHE A 9 -1.86 8.12 -14.53
N TYR A 10 -2.21 8.86 -13.48
CA TYR A 10 -3.58 9.31 -13.26
C TYR A 10 -3.77 10.73 -13.80
N ALA A 11 -4.50 10.86 -14.90
CA ALA A 11 -4.77 12.15 -15.53
C ALA A 11 -5.44 13.16 -14.57
N LYS A 12 -6.27 12.68 -13.64
CA LYS A 12 -6.89 13.51 -12.61
C LYS A 12 -5.85 14.14 -11.69
N ASP A 13 -4.89 13.35 -11.20
CA ASP A 13 -3.85 13.81 -10.28
C ASP A 13 -2.85 14.72 -10.98
N TRP A 14 -2.54 14.43 -12.24
CA TRP A 14 -1.74 15.30 -13.09
C TRP A 14 -2.40 16.68 -13.26
N ARG A 15 -3.69 16.71 -13.59
CA ARG A 15 -4.44 17.97 -13.82
C ARG A 15 -4.78 18.73 -12.54
N SER A 16 -4.92 18.06 -11.40
CA SER A 16 -5.22 18.69 -10.10
C SER A 16 -3.96 19.16 -9.35
N SER A 17 -2.78 18.65 -9.71
CA SER A 17 -1.51 19.06 -9.10
C SER A 17 -1.26 20.56 -9.30
N ARG A 18 -1.22 21.32 -8.20
CA ARG A 18 -0.95 22.76 -8.23
C ARG A 18 0.40 23.07 -8.88
N THR A 19 1.42 22.25 -8.63
CA THR A 19 2.75 22.41 -9.24
C THR A 19 2.67 22.28 -10.77
N VAL A 20 1.96 21.28 -11.28
CA VAL A 20 1.79 21.06 -12.73
C VAL A 20 0.92 22.15 -13.36
N GLN A 21 -0.12 22.62 -12.66
CA GLN A 21 -0.95 23.73 -13.13
C GLN A 21 -0.14 25.02 -13.33
N LEU A 22 0.85 25.28 -12.48
CA LEU A 22 1.73 26.44 -12.58
C LEU A 22 2.81 26.30 -13.66
N MET A 23 3.07 25.10 -14.17
CA MET A 23 4.00 24.88 -15.29
C MET A 23 3.45 25.42 -16.61
N SER A 24 4.34 25.95 -17.44
CA SER A 24 4.06 26.20 -18.87
C SER A 24 3.80 24.88 -19.61
N MET A 25 3.21 24.93 -20.80
CA MET A 25 3.00 23.72 -21.62
C MET A 25 4.32 23.03 -21.99
N GLU A 26 5.37 23.82 -22.25
CA GLU A 26 6.73 23.31 -22.48
C GLU A 26 7.27 22.59 -21.25
N ASP A 27 7.19 23.22 -20.07
CA ASP A 27 7.67 22.61 -18.81
C ASP A 27 6.91 21.33 -18.48
N ARG A 28 5.60 21.25 -18.79
CA ARG A 28 4.81 20.02 -18.62
C ARG A 28 5.30 18.89 -19.53
N GLY A 29 5.66 19.21 -20.77
CA GLY A 29 6.26 18.26 -21.71
C GLY A 29 7.60 17.73 -21.20
N VAL A 30 8.49 18.65 -20.77
CA VAL A 30 9.76 18.26 -20.15
C VAL A 30 9.53 17.40 -18.91
N TYR A 31 8.56 17.75 -18.07
CA TYR A 31 8.29 17.02 -16.83
C TYR A 31 7.85 15.57 -17.10
N ILE A 32 6.92 15.35 -18.04
CA ILE A 32 6.45 13.99 -18.34
C ILE A 32 7.57 13.13 -18.95
N ASP A 33 8.38 13.71 -19.83
CA ASP A 33 9.50 13.00 -20.44
C ASP A 33 10.58 12.65 -19.39
N LEU A 34 10.85 13.55 -18.45
CA LEU A 34 11.75 13.28 -17.32
C LEU A 34 11.20 12.20 -16.37
N LEU A 35 9.88 12.14 -16.13
CA LEU A 35 9.27 11.04 -15.37
C LEU A 35 9.47 9.70 -16.08
N CYS A 36 9.31 9.65 -17.40
CA CYS A 36 9.57 8.45 -18.20
C CYS A 36 11.04 8.04 -18.15
N ALA A 37 11.97 8.99 -18.28
CA ALA A 37 13.40 8.71 -18.16
C ALA A 37 13.76 8.18 -16.75
N ALA A 38 13.21 8.79 -15.70
CA ALA A 38 13.43 8.37 -14.31
C ALA A 38 12.81 7.00 -13.99
N TRP A 39 11.74 6.61 -14.68
CA TRP A 39 11.13 5.28 -14.52
C TRP A 39 11.97 4.16 -15.17
N ASN A 40 12.68 4.50 -16.24
CA ASN A 40 13.50 3.58 -17.00
C ASN A 40 14.96 3.49 -16.52
N SER A 41 15.34 4.24 -15.49
CA SER A 41 16.68 4.16 -14.91
C SER A 41 16.84 2.90 -14.06
N ASP A 42 18.10 2.53 -13.78
CA ASP A 42 18.44 1.36 -12.96
C ASP A 42 17.86 1.44 -11.55
N GLU A 43 17.76 2.66 -11.01
CA GLU A 43 17.08 2.97 -9.76
C GLU A 43 15.79 3.76 -10.04
N PRO A 44 14.62 3.10 -10.07
CA PRO A 44 13.39 3.74 -10.51
C PRO A 44 13.00 4.95 -9.65
N GLY A 45 12.61 6.00 -10.35
CA GLY A 45 12.33 7.31 -9.75
C GLY A 45 13.54 8.25 -9.76
N THR A 46 14.72 7.79 -10.20
CA THR A 46 15.95 8.57 -10.19
C THR A 46 16.37 9.04 -11.57
N LEU A 47 16.84 10.28 -11.64
CA LEU A 47 17.59 10.88 -12.75
C LEU A 47 19.05 11.06 -12.36
N VAL A 48 19.97 10.57 -13.19
CA VAL A 48 21.40 10.87 -13.10
C VAL A 48 21.74 11.87 -14.22
N LEU A 49 22.44 12.95 -13.90
CA LEU A 49 22.86 13.93 -14.90
C LEU A 49 24.23 13.56 -15.50
N PRO A 50 24.40 13.63 -16.82
CA PRO A 50 23.40 14.05 -17.82
C PRO A 50 22.34 12.98 -18.12
N VAL A 51 21.09 13.39 -18.35
CA VAL A 51 20.03 12.46 -18.79
C VAL A 51 20.18 12.19 -20.28
N ALA A 52 20.37 10.92 -20.64
CA ALA A 52 20.51 10.51 -22.04
C ALA A 52 19.30 10.93 -22.89
N GLY A 53 19.54 11.52 -24.06
CA GLY A 53 18.49 11.98 -24.98
C GLY A 53 17.90 13.36 -24.66
N PHE A 54 18.32 14.03 -23.58
CA PHE A 54 17.84 15.36 -23.23
C PHE A 54 18.93 16.42 -23.41
N ASN A 55 18.51 17.64 -23.77
CA ASN A 55 19.39 18.79 -23.72
C ASN A 55 19.70 19.14 -22.24
N PRO A 56 20.98 19.13 -21.80
CA PRO A 56 21.32 19.40 -20.40
C PRO A 56 20.86 20.78 -19.91
N ARG A 57 20.80 21.78 -20.81
CA ARG A 57 20.32 23.13 -20.46
C ARG A 57 18.83 23.12 -20.13
N THR A 58 18.04 22.34 -20.86
CA THR A 58 16.59 22.19 -20.62
C THR A 58 16.36 21.51 -19.28
N VAL A 59 17.04 20.39 -19.02
CA VAL A 59 16.93 19.66 -17.74
C VAL A 59 17.34 20.55 -16.56
N ARG A 60 18.49 21.24 -16.66
CA ARG A 60 18.94 22.18 -15.61
C ARG A 60 17.91 23.28 -15.37
N SER A 61 17.45 23.95 -16.43
CA SER A 61 16.49 25.05 -16.31
C SER A 61 15.20 24.59 -15.65
N PHE A 62 14.73 23.39 -16.02
CA PHE A 62 13.57 22.76 -15.42
C PHE A 62 13.78 22.46 -13.92
N LEU A 63 14.88 21.79 -13.54
CA LEU A 63 15.18 21.44 -12.15
C LEU A 63 15.35 22.68 -11.25
N LEU A 64 15.94 23.77 -11.78
CA LEU A 64 16.07 25.03 -11.04
C LEU A 64 14.72 25.73 -10.85
N ARG A 65 13.82 25.64 -11.84
CA ARG A 65 12.48 26.25 -11.78
C ARG A 65 11.50 25.44 -10.91
N TRP A 66 11.64 24.12 -10.91
CA TRP A 66 10.74 23.17 -10.25
C TRP A 66 11.47 22.25 -9.26
N PRO A 67 12.22 22.79 -8.27
CA PRO A 67 13.12 22.00 -7.41
C PRO A 67 12.41 20.96 -6.53
N LYS A 68 11.10 21.10 -6.33
CA LYS A 68 10.28 20.15 -5.55
C LYS A 68 9.86 18.91 -6.34
N THR A 69 10.03 18.90 -7.66
CA THR A 69 9.64 17.76 -8.51
C THR A 69 10.66 16.63 -8.44
N PHE A 70 11.94 16.98 -8.30
CA PHE A 70 13.06 16.05 -8.21
C PHE A 70 14.02 16.56 -7.14
N LEU A 71 14.14 15.80 -6.05
CA LEU A 71 14.98 16.14 -4.91
C LEU A 71 16.38 15.60 -5.14
N TYR A 72 17.40 16.40 -4.81
CA TYR A 72 18.77 15.91 -4.81
C TYR A 72 18.90 14.73 -3.83
N SER A 73 19.52 13.64 -4.28
CA SER A 73 19.68 12.41 -3.49
C SER A 73 21.13 11.91 -3.43
N GLY A 74 22.06 12.57 -4.12
CA GLY A 74 23.48 12.24 -4.05
C GLY A 74 24.26 12.58 -5.32
N CYS A 75 25.53 12.23 -5.32
CA CYS A 75 26.42 12.38 -6.47
C CYS A 75 27.32 11.15 -6.53
N GLU A 76 27.36 10.48 -7.67
CA GLU A 76 28.15 9.23 -7.82
C GLU A 76 29.65 9.46 -7.62
N SER A 77 30.13 10.63 -8.05
CA SER A 77 31.54 11.01 -7.93
C SER A 77 31.93 11.59 -6.57
N ASP A 78 30.95 12.00 -5.75
CA ASP A 78 31.18 12.74 -4.52
C ASP A 78 30.05 12.48 -3.50
N PRO A 79 30.13 11.38 -2.73
CA PRO A 79 29.06 11.01 -1.80
C PRO A 79 28.85 12.00 -0.65
N ASN A 80 29.82 12.88 -0.38
CA ASN A 80 29.75 13.89 0.67
C ASN A 80 29.20 15.24 0.17
N LEU A 81 28.79 15.29 -1.11
CA LEU A 81 28.29 16.51 -1.72
C LEU A 81 26.96 16.93 -1.09
N THR A 82 26.95 18.09 -0.43
CA THR A 82 25.76 18.65 0.21
C THR A 82 24.73 19.13 -0.82
N PRO A 83 23.43 19.16 -0.49
CA PRO A 83 22.39 19.70 -1.38
C PRO A 83 22.67 21.14 -1.86
N THR A 84 23.20 21.99 -0.98
CA THR A 84 23.56 23.38 -1.30
C THR A 84 24.69 23.46 -2.32
N GLU A 85 25.69 22.59 -2.20
CA GLU A 85 26.80 22.48 -3.15
C GLU A 85 26.31 21.92 -4.49
N ALA A 86 25.43 20.92 -4.46
CA ALA A 86 24.78 20.38 -5.65
C ALA A 86 23.97 21.43 -6.41
N GLU A 87 23.21 22.27 -5.69
CA GLU A 87 22.48 23.39 -6.28
C GLU A 87 23.45 24.44 -6.88
N ARG A 88 24.55 24.76 -6.18
CA ARG A 88 25.61 25.64 -6.72
C ARG A 88 26.23 25.06 -7.99
N ARG A 89 26.55 23.75 -8.01
CA ARG A 89 27.07 23.06 -9.20
C ARG A 89 26.06 23.05 -10.34
N LEU A 90 24.78 22.82 -10.05
CA LEU A 90 23.69 22.88 -11.03
C LEU A 90 23.51 24.29 -11.60
N LYS A 91 23.69 25.34 -10.78
CA LYS A 91 23.68 26.75 -11.23
C LYS A 91 24.96 27.15 -11.97
N SER A 92 26.06 26.43 -11.80
CA SER A 92 27.30 26.70 -12.52
C SER A 92 27.13 26.34 -14.00
N ASN A 93 27.72 27.13 -14.90
CA ASN A 93 27.66 26.85 -16.34
C ASN A 93 28.67 25.78 -16.79
N ARG A 94 29.20 24.98 -15.84
CA ARG A 94 30.13 23.88 -16.15
C ARG A 94 29.43 22.83 -17.01
N LYS A 95 30.23 22.12 -17.81
CA LYS A 95 29.75 21.05 -18.67
C LYS A 95 29.01 20.00 -17.82
N HIS A 96 27.69 19.94 -17.98
CA HIS A 96 26.80 19.02 -17.25
C HIS A 96 27.18 17.54 -17.36
N ALA A 97 27.96 17.18 -18.37
CA ALA A 97 28.45 15.82 -18.60
C ALA A 97 29.26 15.25 -17.43
N GLU A 98 29.85 16.11 -16.59
CA GLU A 98 30.75 15.69 -15.51
C GLU A 98 30.10 15.71 -14.12
N LEU A 99 28.83 16.11 -14.03
CA LEU A 99 28.21 16.41 -12.74
C LEU A 99 27.85 15.16 -11.93
N GLY A 100 27.45 14.05 -12.57
CA GLY A 100 27.06 12.81 -11.87
C GLY A 100 26.00 13.02 -10.78
N LEU A 101 25.25 14.13 -10.86
CA LEU A 101 24.29 14.51 -9.84
C LEU A 101 23.05 13.64 -9.98
N LYS A 102 22.61 13.09 -8.85
CA LYS A 102 21.48 12.19 -8.74
C LYS A 102 20.30 12.93 -8.12
N PHE A 103 19.16 12.89 -8.80
CA PHE A 103 17.91 13.48 -8.34
C PHE A 103 16.80 12.44 -8.34
N THR A 104 15.93 12.45 -7.34
CA THR A 104 14.85 11.47 -7.18
C THR A 104 13.50 12.16 -7.11
N ASN A 105 12.54 11.67 -7.89
CA ASN A 105 11.14 12.06 -7.73
C ASN A 105 10.51 11.24 -6.58
N PRO A 106 10.16 11.88 -5.45
CA PRO A 106 9.75 11.14 -4.25
C PRO A 106 8.47 10.34 -4.47
N LYS A 107 7.50 10.89 -5.22
CA LYS A 107 6.24 10.21 -5.51
C LYS A 107 6.44 9.00 -6.41
N LEU A 108 7.25 9.16 -7.46
CA LEU A 108 7.54 8.09 -8.39
C LEU A 108 8.29 6.94 -7.72
N HIS A 109 9.26 7.27 -6.87
CA HIS A 109 10.02 6.29 -6.10
C HIS A 109 9.11 5.53 -5.10
N GLN A 110 8.27 6.25 -4.36
CA GLN A 110 7.30 5.63 -3.44
C GLN A 110 6.37 4.65 -4.18
N GLN A 111 5.80 5.06 -5.31
CA GLN A 111 4.92 4.22 -6.11
C GLN A 111 5.62 2.94 -6.60
N TRP A 112 6.90 3.04 -6.97
CA TRP A 112 7.69 1.88 -7.35
C TRP A 112 7.88 0.92 -6.17
N VAL A 113 8.24 1.43 -4.99
CA VAL A 113 8.40 0.62 -3.76
C VAL A 113 7.10 -0.12 -3.42
N GLU A 114 5.96 0.57 -3.47
CA GLU A 114 4.64 -0.04 -3.23
C GLU A 114 4.32 -1.15 -4.23
N THR A 115 4.62 -0.91 -5.51
CA THR A 115 4.39 -1.91 -6.57
C THR A 115 5.28 -3.13 -6.40
N LEU A 116 6.54 -2.94 -5.99
CA LEU A 116 7.47 -4.02 -5.71
C LEU A 116 7.00 -4.88 -4.53
N GLN A 117 6.61 -4.25 -3.42
CA GLN A 117 6.07 -4.93 -2.24
C GLN A 117 4.82 -5.74 -2.59
N TYR A 118 3.90 -5.14 -3.35
CA TYR A 118 2.68 -5.82 -3.80
C TYR A 118 2.99 -7.05 -4.67
N SER A 119 3.95 -6.92 -5.59
CA SER A 119 4.40 -8.03 -6.44
C SER A 119 5.01 -9.16 -5.61
N GLN A 120 5.84 -8.84 -4.63
CA GLN A 120 6.43 -9.82 -3.71
C GLN A 120 5.34 -10.54 -2.89
N GLN A 121 4.39 -9.81 -2.32
CA GLN A 121 3.27 -10.37 -1.57
C GLN A 121 2.43 -11.33 -2.44
N LYS A 122 2.11 -10.92 -3.67
CA LYS A 122 1.37 -11.79 -4.61
C LYS A 122 2.15 -13.04 -5.00
N SER A 123 3.46 -12.92 -5.19
CA SER A 123 4.33 -14.06 -5.49
C SER A 123 4.36 -15.05 -4.32
N LEU A 124 4.53 -14.56 -3.09
CA LEU A 124 4.50 -15.39 -1.88
C LEU A 124 3.14 -16.08 -1.68
N ALA A 125 2.03 -15.34 -1.81
CA ALA A 125 0.69 -15.91 -1.74
C ALA A 125 0.46 -16.96 -2.83
N GLY A 126 0.99 -16.73 -4.03
CA GLY A 126 0.96 -17.69 -5.14
C GLY A 126 1.74 -18.97 -4.84
N LYS A 127 2.94 -18.85 -4.27
CA LYS A 127 3.77 -20.00 -3.85
C LYS A 127 3.07 -20.81 -2.75
N LEU A 128 2.60 -20.15 -1.68
CA LEU A 128 1.86 -20.79 -0.59
C LEU A 128 0.58 -21.47 -1.09
N GLY A 129 -0.18 -20.81 -1.98
CA GLY A 129 -1.37 -21.39 -2.58
C GLY A 129 -1.07 -22.59 -3.48
N ASN A 130 0.05 -22.58 -4.21
CA ASN A 130 0.50 -23.70 -5.02
C ASN A 130 0.99 -24.86 -4.15
N GLU A 131 1.74 -24.59 -3.09
CA GLU A 131 2.18 -25.59 -2.11
C GLU A 131 0.98 -26.24 -1.40
N ALA A 132 -0.03 -25.45 -1.01
CA ALA A 132 -1.25 -25.99 -0.41
C ALA A 132 -2.05 -26.89 -1.37
N ARG A 133 -2.08 -26.56 -2.67
CA ARG A 133 -2.82 -27.33 -3.69
C ARG A 133 -2.08 -28.56 -4.21
N TRP A 134 -0.76 -28.44 -4.42
CA TRP A 134 0.04 -29.41 -5.16
C TRP A 134 1.23 -29.96 -4.35
N GLY A 135 1.55 -29.36 -3.21
CA GLY A 135 2.71 -29.71 -2.39
C GLY A 135 2.45 -30.81 -1.37
N LYS A 136 1.23 -31.35 -1.26
CA LYS A 136 1.05 -32.60 -0.51
C LYS A 136 1.83 -33.68 -1.27
N PRO A 137 2.88 -34.27 -0.69
CA PRO A 137 3.51 -35.42 -1.33
C PRO A 137 2.38 -36.41 -1.57
N SER A 138 2.28 -36.89 -2.81
CA SER A 138 1.44 -38.03 -3.15
C SER A 138 1.75 -39.08 -2.10
N GLN A 139 0.91 -39.17 -1.07
CA GLN A 139 1.00 -40.16 -0.03
C GLN A 139 0.89 -41.44 -0.84
N MET A 140 2.02 -42.12 -1.03
CA MET A 140 2.12 -43.35 -1.80
C MET A 140 0.99 -44.20 -1.30
N ARG A 141 -0.07 -44.26 -2.11
CA ARG A 141 -1.20 -45.10 -1.86
C ARG A 141 -0.62 -46.46 -2.05
N SER A 142 -0.23 -47.09 -0.93
CA SER A 142 0.32 -48.42 -0.89
C SER A 142 -0.53 -49.27 -1.82
N GLN A 143 0.11 -49.74 -2.90
CA GLN A 143 -0.47 -50.72 -3.80
C GLN A 143 -0.72 -51.99 -2.99
N GLU A 144 -1.91 -52.10 -2.43
CA GLU A 144 -2.51 -53.40 -2.16
C GLU A 144 -3.85 -53.43 -2.90
N ASP A 145 -3.85 -54.29 -3.93
CA ASP A 145 -4.99 -54.99 -4.50
C ASP A 145 -6.11 -54.17 -5.13
N ARG A 146 -5.90 -53.77 -6.40
CA ARG A 146 -7.00 -53.80 -7.38
C ARG A 146 -6.54 -54.32 -8.74
N SER A 147 -6.89 -55.58 -8.97
CA SER A 147 -6.88 -56.28 -10.24
C SER A 147 -7.52 -55.43 -11.35
N SER A 148 -6.82 -55.38 -12.48
CA SER A 148 -7.25 -54.76 -13.72
C SER A 148 -8.46 -55.47 -14.32
N PRO A 149 -9.36 -54.75 -15.03
CA PRO A 149 -9.98 -55.25 -16.23
C PRO A 149 -9.48 -54.49 -17.46
N ALA A 150 -9.37 -55.27 -18.53
CA ALA A 150 -8.69 -54.97 -19.76
C ALA A 150 -9.40 -53.95 -20.67
N SER A 151 -8.56 -53.28 -21.47
CA SER A 151 -8.73 -52.83 -22.85
C SER A 151 -10.13 -52.54 -23.41
N ALA A 152 -10.30 -51.29 -23.88
CA ALA A 152 -10.91 -51.05 -25.18
C ALA A 152 -10.24 -49.84 -25.86
N SER A 153 -9.63 -50.12 -27.01
CA SER A 153 -9.07 -49.15 -27.95
C SER A 153 -10.14 -48.58 -28.87
N ALA A 154 -10.10 -47.26 -29.12
CA ALA A 154 -10.46 -46.58 -30.38
C ALA A 154 -10.22 -45.08 -30.17
N SER A 155 -9.19 -44.45 -30.75
CA SER A 155 -9.12 -43.94 -32.13
C SER A 155 -10.30 -43.07 -32.53
N ALA A 156 -10.14 -41.74 -32.45
CA ALA A 156 -10.52 -40.82 -33.52
C ALA A 156 -9.97 -39.42 -33.22
N TYR A 157 -9.16 -38.94 -34.16
CA TYR A 157 -8.73 -37.56 -34.33
C TYR A 157 -9.96 -36.66 -34.54
N THR A 158 -10.12 -35.62 -33.72
CA THR A 158 -10.84 -34.41 -34.12
C THR A 158 -10.14 -33.19 -33.55
N GLN A 159 -9.53 -32.46 -34.47
CA GLN A 159 -8.94 -31.15 -34.29
C GLN A 159 -10.09 -30.15 -34.20
N ASP A 160 -10.60 -29.91 -32.98
CA ASP A 160 -11.68 -28.95 -32.75
C ASP A 160 -11.15 -27.67 -32.10
N HIS A 161 -11.62 -26.57 -32.67
CA HIS A 161 -11.09 -25.22 -32.55
C HIS A 161 -11.70 -24.56 -31.31
N MET A 162 -10.97 -24.54 -30.19
CA MET A 162 -11.46 -23.88 -28.96
C MET A 162 -11.53 -22.35 -29.12
N ILE A 163 -12.69 -21.88 -29.54
CA ILE A 163 -13.22 -20.55 -29.23
C ILE A 163 -13.41 -20.52 -27.71
N ARG A 164 -12.57 -19.76 -27.00
CA ARG A 164 -12.78 -19.43 -25.59
C ARG A 164 -13.94 -18.45 -25.48
N GLU A 165 -15.16 -18.97 -25.45
CA GLU A 165 -16.31 -18.20 -24.97
C GLU A 165 -16.18 -18.00 -23.47
N SER A 166 -16.00 -16.73 -23.09
CA SER A 166 -16.01 -16.29 -21.70
C SER A 166 -17.46 -16.29 -21.21
N VAL A 167 -17.88 -17.41 -20.59
CA VAL A 167 -19.17 -17.49 -19.90
C VAL A 167 -19.13 -16.53 -18.70
N LYS A 168 -19.59 -15.30 -18.93
CA LYS A 168 -19.93 -14.37 -17.86
C LYS A 168 -21.10 -14.96 -17.10
N GLY A 169 -20.79 -15.64 -15.99
CA GLY A 169 -21.79 -16.10 -15.02
C GLY A 169 -22.74 -14.96 -14.68
N LYS A 170 -24.01 -15.15 -15.04
CA LYS A 170 -25.13 -14.25 -14.75
C LYS A 170 -25.24 -14.16 -13.23
N ARG A 171 -24.74 -13.07 -12.64
CA ARG A 171 -24.93 -12.81 -11.20
C ARG A 171 -26.43 -12.65 -10.98
N HIS A 172 -27.04 -13.66 -10.39
CA HIS A 172 -28.40 -13.55 -9.88
C HIS A 172 -28.44 -12.35 -8.92
N SER A 173 -29.18 -11.32 -9.31
CA SER A 173 -29.54 -10.21 -8.42
C SER A 173 -30.42 -10.80 -7.33
N LEU A 174 -29.80 -11.18 -6.21
CA LEU A 174 -30.55 -11.55 -5.02
C LEU A 174 -31.41 -10.32 -4.65
N SER A 175 -32.71 -10.53 -4.68
CA SER A 175 -33.71 -9.57 -4.24
C SER A 175 -33.31 -9.04 -2.86
N ARG A 176 -33.34 -7.72 -2.71
CA ARG A 176 -33.04 -6.97 -1.49
C ARG A 176 -33.84 -7.56 -0.32
N ALA A 177 -33.19 -8.41 0.48
CA ALA A 177 -33.77 -8.90 1.72
C ALA A 177 -34.03 -7.69 2.64
N PRO A 178 -35.12 -7.71 3.44
CA PRO A 178 -35.38 -6.66 4.41
C PRO A 178 -34.17 -6.51 5.34
N ALA A 179 -33.85 -5.27 5.72
CA ALA A 179 -32.79 -4.97 6.65
C ALA A 179 -33.07 -5.74 7.96
N VAL A 180 -32.36 -6.84 8.16
CA VAL A 180 -32.44 -7.62 9.38
C VAL A 180 -31.92 -6.69 10.48
N GLN A 181 -32.82 -6.26 11.37
CA GLN A 181 -32.44 -5.64 12.63
C GLN A 181 -31.62 -6.68 13.39
N PHE A 182 -30.31 -6.46 13.43
CA PHE A 182 -29.37 -7.28 14.15
C PHE A 182 -28.95 -6.49 15.38
N ASP A 183 -29.21 -7.04 16.56
CA ASP A 183 -28.82 -6.44 17.84
C ASP A 183 -27.38 -6.83 18.19
N LEU A 184 -26.72 -6.00 19.00
CA LEU A 184 -25.38 -6.28 19.51
C LEU A 184 -25.40 -7.47 20.47
N ASP A 185 -24.75 -8.56 20.07
CA ASP A 185 -24.49 -9.69 20.95
C ASP A 185 -23.53 -9.28 22.09
N PRO A 186 -23.75 -9.71 23.35
CA PRO A 186 -22.80 -9.55 24.45
C PRO A 186 -21.34 -9.87 24.09
N ASP A 187 -21.08 -10.90 23.28
CA ASP A 187 -19.72 -11.27 22.86
C ASP A 187 -19.07 -10.20 21.97
N MET A 188 -19.87 -9.54 21.14
CA MET A 188 -19.42 -8.46 20.26
C MET A 188 -19.11 -7.18 21.05
N ILE A 189 -19.87 -6.93 22.13
CA ILE A 189 -19.62 -5.84 23.08
C ILE A 189 -18.31 -6.11 23.82
N ALA A 190 -18.15 -7.31 24.39
CA ALA A 190 -16.94 -7.71 25.11
C ALA A 190 -15.69 -7.58 24.23
N HIS A 191 -15.79 -8.00 22.96
CA HIS A 191 -14.69 -7.87 21.99
C HIS A 191 -14.30 -6.41 21.73
N ALA A 192 -15.28 -5.51 21.56
CA ALA A 192 -15.01 -4.09 21.33
C ALA A 192 -14.40 -3.40 22.55
N VAL A 193 -14.88 -3.71 23.76
CA VAL A 193 -14.32 -3.20 25.03
C VAL A 193 -12.88 -3.69 25.21
N ASN A 194 -12.60 -4.97 24.96
CA ASN A 194 -11.25 -5.54 25.03
C ASN A 194 -10.30 -4.92 23.99
N ALA A 195 -10.83 -4.43 22.87
CA ALA A 195 -10.07 -3.68 21.87
C ALA A 195 -9.84 -2.19 22.23
N GLY A 196 -10.34 -1.74 23.39
CA GLY A 196 -10.18 -0.37 23.90
C GLY A 196 -11.21 0.64 23.37
N ILE A 197 -12.33 0.18 22.82
CA ILE A 197 -13.43 1.07 22.39
C ILE A 197 -14.31 1.39 23.60
N ARG A 198 -14.42 2.68 23.94
CA ARG A 198 -15.27 3.16 25.04
C ARG A 198 -16.73 3.30 24.63
N ASP A 199 -16.98 3.84 23.43
CA ASP A 199 -18.32 4.16 22.94
C ASP A 199 -18.85 3.07 21.98
N VAL A 200 -19.01 1.85 22.48
CA VAL A 200 -19.45 0.69 21.68
C VAL A 200 -20.79 0.94 20.94
N PRO A 201 -21.83 1.54 21.56
CA PRO A 201 -23.10 1.79 20.86
C PRO A 201 -22.96 2.76 19.68
N GLU A 202 -22.13 3.80 19.83
CA GLU A 202 -21.91 4.78 18.76
C GLU A 202 -21.16 4.15 17.58
N GLN A 203 -20.10 3.39 17.87
CA GLN A 203 -19.36 2.67 16.83
C GLN A 203 -20.23 1.65 16.09
N TRP A 204 -21.17 1.02 16.80
CA TRP A 204 -22.13 0.10 16.21
C TRP A 204 -23.07 0.81 15.25
N GLN A 205 -23.59 1.97 15.63
CA GLN A 205 -24.43 2.77 14.74
C GLN A 205 -23.67 3.18 13.47
N CYS A 206 -22.41 3.62 13.60
CA CYS A 206 -21.56 3.93 12.44
C CYS A 206 -21.36 2.72 11.51
N PHE A 207 -21.19 1.52 12.08
CA PHE A 207 -21.08 0.29 11.29
C PHE A 207 -22.38 -0.05 10.56
N VAL A 208 -23.53 0.10 11.20
CA VAL A 208 -24.85 -0.13 10.59
C VAL A 208 -25.07 0.86 9.44
N ASP A 209 -24.84 2.15 9.67
CA ASP A 209 -25.02 3.21 8.66
C ASP A 209 -24.08 3.02 7.45
N TYR A 210 -22.85 2.61 7.70
CA TYR A 210 -21.88 2.30 6.66
C TYR A 210 -22.36 1.13 5.77
N ASN A 211 -22.85 0.05 6.36
CA ASN A 211 -23.30 -1.10 5.56
C ASN A 211 -24.62 -0.82 4.85
N ALA A 212 -25.53 -0.06 5.47
CA ALA A 212 -26.78 0.39 4.87
C ALA A 212 -26.53 1.26 3.63
N SER A 213 -25.61 2.24 3.72
CA SER A 213 -25.26 3.12 2.58
C SER A 213 -24.57 2.39 1.43
N HIS A 214 -23.87 1.28 1.71
CA HIS A 214 -23.18 0.49 0.68
C HIS A 214 -24.00 -0.68 0.12
N GLY A 215 -25.23 -0.90 0.64
CA GLY A 215 -26.13 -1.95 0.17
C GLY A 215 -25.55 -3.37 0.29
N LYS A 216 -24.60 -3.59 1.20
CA LYS A 216 -23.96 -4.89 1.37
C LYS A 216 -24.84 -5.80 2.22
N VAL A 217 -25.20 -6.95 1.67
CA VAL A 217 -25.79 -8.04 2.46
C VAL A 217 -24.65 -8.73 3.20
N ILE A 218 -24.68 -8.68 4.54
CA ILE A 218 -23.67 -9.30 5.38
C ILE A 218 -24.16 -10.69 5.77
N ALA A 219 -23.43 -11.73 5.38
CA ALA A 219 -23.76 -13.10 5.75
C ALA A 219 -23.47 -13.40 7.24
N ASP A 220 -22.44 -12.75 7.81
CA ASP A 220 -22.04 -12.88 9.22
C ASP A 220 -21.74 -11.48 9.81
N PRO A 221 -22.73 -10.85 10.47
CA PRO A 221 -22.58 -9.53 11.09
C PRO A 221 -21.49 -9.49 12.18
N ALA A 222 -21.31 -10.57 12.93
CA ALA A 222 -20.34 -10.64 14.03
C ALA A 222 -18.90 -10.67 13.51
N ALA A 223 -18.62 -11.41 12.44
CA ALA A 223 -17.31 -11.38 11.79
C ALA A 223 -17.02 -10.00 11.14
N ALA A 224 -18.01 -9.41 10.48
CA ALA A 224 -17.87 -8.10 9.86
C ALA A 224 -17.59 -7.00 10.89
N TRP A 225 -18.25 -7.06 12.05
CA TRP A 225 -18.02 -6.16 13.18
C TRP A 225 -16.61 -6.29 13.77
N ARG A 226 -16.10 -7.50 13.98
CA ARG A 226 -14.73 -7.71 14.47
C ARG A 226 -13.68 -7.07 13.55
N ILE A 227 -13.88 -7.19 12.23
CA ILE A 227 -13.01 -6.53 11.23
C ILE A 227 -13.15 -5.00 11.31
N TRP A 228 -14.36 -4.48 11.50
CA TRP A 228 -14.61 -3.05 11.68
C TRP A 228 -13.84 -2.50 12.89
N ILE A 229 -13.96 -3.14 14.04
CA ILE A 229 -13.27 -2.76 15.28
C ILE A 229 -11.75 -2.77 15.10
N ALA A 230 -11.20 -3.84 14.50
CA ALA A 230 -9.76 -3.93 14.24
C ALA A 230 -9.23 -2.76 13.39
N ARG A 231 -10.03 -2.30 12.41
CA ARG A 231 -9.69 -1.14 11.58
C ARG A 231 -9.89 0.19 12.32
N ALA A 232 -10.96 0.34 13.10
CA ALA A 232 -11.22 1.55 13.88
C ALA A 232 -10.05 1.85 14.86
N VAL A 233 -9.52 0.80 15.49
CA VAL A 233 -8.31 0.91 16.35
C VAL A 233 -7.07 1.31 15.54
N GLN A 234 -6.88 0.75 14.34
CA GLN A 234 -5.77 1.12 13.46
C GLN A 234 -5.85 2.57 12.99
N TYR A 235 -7.04 3.04 12.59
CA TYR A 235 -7.24 4.42 12.13
C TYR A 235 -7.04 5.45 13.24
N LYS A 236 -7.46 5.15 14.48
CA LYS A 236 -7.15 6.01 15.64
C LYS A 236 -5.63 6.17 15.84
N ARG A 237 -4.85 5.11 15.61
CA ARG A 237 -3.38 5.16 15.73
C ARG A 237 -2.70 5.99 14.63
N THR A 238 -3.27 6.03 13.43
CA THR A 238 -2.63 6.69 12.28
C THR A 238 -3.06 8.14 12.08
N ASN A 239 -4.25 8.53 12.54
CA ASN A 239 -4.81 9.86 12.29
C ASN A 239 -4.59 10.89 13.41
N GLY A 240 -3.65 10.65 14.33
CA GLY A 240 -3.15 11.70 15.22
C GLY A 240 -4.16 12.22 16.24
N ASP A 241 -5.13 11.39 16.66
CA ASP A 241 -5.84 11.66 17.90
C ASP A 241 -4.81 11.48 19.02
N PRO A 242 -4.43 12.53 19.77
CA PRO A 242 -3.40 12.39 20.79
C PRO A 242 -4.00 11.44 21.83
N GLY A 243 -3.45 10.24 21.91
CA GLY A 243 -3.68 9.39 23.08
C GLY A 243 -3.37 10.21 24.35
N PRO A 244 -3.86 9.76 25.52
CA PRO A 244 -3.54 10.44 26.77
C PRO A 244 -2.05 10.72 26.79
N SER A 245 -1.70 11.98 26.99
CA SER A 245 -0.32 12.42 27.05
C SER A 245 0.45 11.48 27.99
N LEU A 246 1.77 11.36 27.78
CA LEU A 246 2.60 10.54 28.69
C LEU A 246 2.34 10.91 30.16
N GLN A 247 2.06 12.19 30.43
CA GLN A 247 1.65 12.73 31.72
C GLN A 247 0.32 12.12 32.22
N GLU A 248 -0.73 12.11 31.41
CA GLU A 248 -2.04 11.55 31.76
C GLU A 248 -1.99 10.03 31.94
N SER A 249 -1.17 9.35 31.14
CA SER A 249 -0.93 7.91 31.28
C SER A 249 -0.20 7.57 32.59
N ILE A 250 0.75 8.42 32.99
CA ILE A 250 1.46 8.31 34.27
C ILE A 250 0.49 8.58 35.42
N GLU A 251 -0.27 9.66 35.40
CA GLU A 251 -1.22 10.01 36.47
C GLU A 251 -2.29 8.95 36.66
N GLN A 252 -2.78 8.35 35.56
CA GLN A 252 -3.76 7.28 35.63
C GLN A 252 -3.17 6.00 36.25
N PHE A 253 -1.95 5.62 35.89
CA PHE A 253 -1.25 4.48 36.51
C PHE A 253 -0.99 4.71 38.01
N GLU A 254 -0.54 5.90 38.40
CA GLU A 254 -0.28 6.24 39.80
C GLU A 254 -1.57 6.27 40.63
N LYS A 255 -2.70 6.64 40.02
CA LYS A 255 -4.02 6.64 40.66
C LYS A 255 -4.56 5.22 40.86
N GLU A 256 -4.35 4.34 39.89
CA GLU A 256 -4.84 2.94 39.94
C GLU A 256 -3.98 2.06 40.86
N THR A 257 -2.66 2.29 40.90
CA THR A 257 -1.73 1.44 41.67
C THR A 257 -1.30 2.04 43.00
N GLY A 258 -1.44 3.35 43.18
CA GLY A 258 -0.92 4.09 44.34
C GLY A 258 0.62 4.22 44.35
N LEU A 259 1.30 3.74 43.32
CA LEU A 259 2.76 3.75 43.19
C LEU A 259 3.20 4.86 42.23
N ASP A 260 4.21 5.62 42.61
CA ASP A 260 4.87 6.60 41.75
C ASP A 260 5.63 5.90 40.61
N VAL A 261 5.41 6.33 39.37
CA VAL A 261 5.90 5.61 38.17
C VAL A 261 7.42 5.63 38.06
N TYR A 262 8.08 6.66 38.57
CA TYR A 262 9.53 6.82 38.43
C TYR A 262 10.30 6.11 39.53
N THR A 263 9.70 5.97 40.71
CA THR A 263 10.37 5.41 41.90
C THR A 263 9.85 4.04 42.29
N GLY A 264 8.67 3.64 41.80
CA GLY A 264 7.98 2.40 42.17
C GLY A 264 7.53 2.35 43.63
N ARG A 265 7.56 3.47 44.34
CA ARG A 265 7.22 3.57 45.77
C ARG A 265 5.80 4.11 45.97
N PRO A 266 5.10 3.74 47.06
CA PRO A 266 3.79 4.30 47.38
C PRO A 266 3.86 5.83 47.51
N LYS A 267 2.92 6.55 46.88
CA LYS A 267 2.85 8.01 47.01
C LYS A 267 2.58 8.39 48.47
N PRO A 268 3.35 9.32 49.06
CA PRO A 268 3.11 9.77 50.43
C PRO A 268 1.71 10.39 50.53
N ALA A 269 0.95 9.98 51.54
CA ALA A 269 -0.38 10.52 51.78
C ALA A 269 -0.28 12.05 51.97
N LYS A 270 -1.11 12.81 51.25
CA LYS A 270 -1.13 14.27 51.39
C LYS A 270 -1.52 14.59 52.83
N PRO A 271 -0.74 15.41 53.56
CA PRO A 271 -1.13 15.85 54.89
C PRO A 271 -2.42 16.66 54.79
N HIS A 272 -3.35 16.37 55.72
CA HIS A 272 -4.64 17.06 55.86
C HIS A 272 -4.49 18.49 56.38
#